data_AF-A0AAJ7TM32-F1
#
_entry.id   AF-A0AAJ7TM32-F1
#
_cell.length_a   1.000
_cell.length_b   1.000
_cell.length_c   1.000
_cell.angle_alpha   90.00
_cell.angle_beta   90.00
_cell.angle_gamma   90.00
#
_symmetry.space_group_name_H-M   'P 1'
#
loop_
_entity.id
_entity.type
_entity.pdbx_description
1 polymer ?
#
loop_
_entity_poly.entity_id
_entity_poly.type
_entity_poly.pdbx_seq_one_letter_code
_entity_poly.pdbx_strand_id
1 'polypeptide(L)'
;MLFLATFFPTFDGATAGGFDFIGELMKATVDLGDLLGLHLIMAKNAGKGEYKVMVAAMGWATAELISTRFVPLWVGARGMEFDWKYIQMSLDSNITLAHYVAAAALVWMWSRYDLPRGLTPIVSALLALAIYRNFLVELLVWATAPSGWMTLAIKSAYTGSVALASLSLFVRVAHAA
;
A
#
# COMPACT_ATOMS: atom_id res chain seq x y z
N MET A 1 9.39 -2.54 -7.52
CA MET A 1 9.19 -2.10 -8.92
C MET A 1 10.36 -2.42 -9.88
N LEU A 2 11.64 -2.25 -9.54
CA LEU A 2 12.75 -2.53 -10.50
C LEU A 2 12.93 -4.04 -10.82
N PHE A 3 12.74 -4.91 -9.83
CA PHE A 3 12.81 -6.38 -10.00
C PHE A 3 11.71 -6.91 -10.94
N LEU A 4 10.55 -6.24 -10.98
CA LEU A 4 9.39 -6.60 -11.80
C LEU A 4 9.62 -6.39 -13.30
N ALA A 5 10.25 -5.28 -13.66
CA ALA A 5 10.50 -4.90 -15.07
C ALA A 5 11.50 -5.84 -15.80
N THR A 6 12.17 -6.73 -15.07
CA THR A 6 13.13 -7.69 -15.65
C THR A 6 12.56 -9.11 -15.79
N PHE A 7 11.55 -9.48 -15.00
CA PHE A 7 11.00 -10.85 -15.00
C PHE A 7 9.63 -10.98 -15.68
N PHE A 8 8.87 -9.90 -15.81
CA PHE A 8 7.53 -9.96 -16.38
C PHE A 8 7.49 -9.28 -17.74
N PRO A 9 7.20 -10.02 -18.84
CA PRO A 9 6.99 -9.42 -20.14
C PRO A 9 5.74 -8.52 -20.09
N THR A 10 5.81 -7.35 -20.68
CA THR A 10 4.59 -6.61 -21.04
C THR A 10 3.82 -7.46 -22.04
N PHE A 11 2.63 -7.92 -21.67
CA PHE A 11 1.81 -8.71 -22.59
C PHE A 11 1.25 -7.76 -23.66
N ASP A 12 1.96 -7.65 -24.77
CA ASP A 12 1.60 -6.86 -25.97
C ASP A 12 0.32 -7.36 -26.69
N GLY A 13 -0.41 -8.30 -26.07
CA GLY A 13 -1.70 -8.79 -26.56
C GLY A 13 -2.87 -7.82 -26.33
N ALA A 14 -2.68 -6.78 -25.53
CA ALA A 14 -3.64 -5.69 -25.42
C ALA A 14 -3.52 -4.79 -26.66
N THR A 15 -4.37 -5.04 -27.65
CA THR A 15 -4.65 -4.11 -28.78
C THR A 15 -4.64 -2.67 -28.29
N ALA A 16 -3.92 -1.78 -28.98
CA ALA A 16 -3.75 -0.36 -28.65
C ALA A 16 -5.00 0.26 -27.98
N GLY A 17 -4.97 0.39 -26.64
CA GLY A 17 -6.07 0.91 -25.82
C GLY A 17 -6.74 -0.06 -24.83
N GLY A 18 -6.40 -1.35 -24.84
CA GLY A 18 -6.89 -2.34 -23.87
C GLY A 18 -6.16 -2.29 -22.53
N PHE A 19 -6.86 -2.52 -21.41
CA PHE A 19 -6.24 -2.67 -20.08
C PHE A 19 -5.53 -4.03 -19.98
N ASP A 20 -4.23 -4.02 -19.64
CA ASP A 20 -3.45 -5.25 -19.43
C ASP A 20 -3.77 -5.87 -18.06
N PHE A 21 -4.90 -6.57 -17.99
CA PHE A 21 -5.37 -7.23 -16.76
C PHE A 21 -4.34 -8.19 -16.17
N ILE A 22 -3.65 -8.97 -17.02
CA ILE A 22 -2.71 -9.99 -16.57
C ILE A 22 -1.45 -9.31 -16.03
N GLY A 23 -0.91 -8.33 -16.77
CA GLY A 23 0.24 -7.55 -16.33
C GLY A 23 0.00 -6.84 -14.99
N GLU A 24 -1.14 -6.15 -14.83
CA GLU A 24 -1.45 -5.46 -13.58
C GLU A 24 -1.72 -6.42 -12.41
N LEU A 25 -2.34 -7.58 -12.67
CA LEU A 25 -2.50 -8.61 -11.65
C LEU A 25 -1.15 -9.17 -11.19
N MET A 26 -0.24 -9.46 -12.13
CA MET A 26 1.10 -9.93 -11.81
C MET A 26 1.88 -8.89 -11.00
N LYS A 27 1.79 -7.60 -11.36
CA LYS A 27 2.39 -6.52 -10.55
C LYS A 27 1.85 -6.54 -9.12
N ALA A 28 0.54 -6.66 -8.95
CA ALA A 28 -0.07 -6.71 -7.63
C ALA A 28 0.34 -7.95 -6.81
N THR A 29 0.65 -9.09 -7.45
CA THR A 29 1.17 -10.26 -6.71
C THR A 29 2.56 -10.01 -6.11
N VAL A 30 3.34 -9.09 -6.66
CA VAL A 30 4.66 -8.75 -6.11
C VAL A 30 4.55 -7.92 -4.83
N ASP A 31 3.45 -7.20 -4.65
CA ASP A 31 3.15 -6.49 -3.41
C ASP A 31 2.95 -7.47 -2.22
N LEU A 32 2.80 -8.80 -2.47
CA LEU A 32 2.91 -9.83 -1.42
C LEU A 32 4.31 -9.88 -0.78
N GLY A 33 5.36 -9.56 -1.56
CA GLY A 33 6.72 -9.49 -1.07
C GLY A 33 6.88 -8.43 0.03
N ASP A 34 6.16 -7.31 -0.09
CA ASP A 34 6.19 -6.25 0.90
C ASP A 34 5.58 -6.69 2.23
N LEU A 35 4.52 -7.50 2.20
CA LEU A 35 3.95 -8.10 3.41
C LEU A 35 4.89 -9.09 4.08
N LEU A 36 5.58 -9.92 3.29
CA LEU A 36 6.62 -10.81 3.83
C LEU A 36 7.73 -10.01 4.49
N GLY A 37 8.15 -8.91 3.86
CA GLY A 37 9.09 -7.95 4.42
C GLY A 37 8.63 -7.41 5.78
N LEU A 38 7.39 -6.91 5.85
CA LEU A 38 6.79 -6.43 7.10
C LEU A 38 6.74 -7.51 8.18
N HIS A 39 6.32 -8.74 7.82
CA HIS A 39 6.26 -9.86 8.75
C HIS A 39 7.65 -10.22 9.32
N LEU A 40 8.68 -10.26 8.47
CA LEU A 40 10.06 -10.53 8.90
C LEU A 40 10.61 -9.45 9.83
N ILE A 41 10.33 -8.18 9.56
CA ILE A 41 10.74 -7.06 10.42
C ILE A 41 10.08 -7.19 11.80
N MET A 42 8.79 -7.51 11.84
CA MET A 42 8.05 -7.69 13.09
C MET A 42 8.50 -8.92 13.88
N ALA A 43 8.91 -9.99 13.19
CA ALA A 43 9.45 -11.19 13.82
C ALA A 43 10.80 -10.92 14.49
N LYS A 44 11.66 -10.09 13.89
CA LYS A 44 13.00 -9.77 14.41
C LYS A 44 13.02 -8.69 15.48
N ASN A 45 12.09 -7.74 15.45
CA ASN A 45 12.06 -6.67 16.45
C ASN A 45 11.55 -7.18 17.81
N ALA A 46 12.34 -6.97 18.87
CA ALA A 46 11.92 -7.22 20.24
C ALA A 46 11.18 -5.98 20.79
N GLY A 47 9.96 -6.16 21.31
CA GLY A 47 9.15 -5.06 21.83
C GLY A 47 7.67 -5.40 21.96
N LYS A 48 6.90 -4.49 22.58
CA LYS A 48 5.44 -4.57 22.62
C LYS A 48 4.87 -4.46 21.20
N GLY A 49 3.80 -5.22 20.91
CA GLY A 49 3.24 -5.35 19.56
C GLY A 49 2.91 -4.02 18.89
N GLU A 50 2.32 -3.07 19.63
CA GLU A 50 1.99 -1.72 19.15
C GLU A 50 3.22 -0.97 18.60
N TYR A 51 4.34 -1.04 19.32
CA TYR A 51 5.58 -0.40 18.90
C TYR A 51 6.20 -1.12 17.70
N LYS A 52 6.09 -2.45 17.62
CA LYS A 52 6.57 -3.20 16.45
C LYS A 52 5.85 -2.78 15.17
N VAL A 53 4.53 -2.62 15.25
CA VAL A 53 3.70 -2.17 14.13
C VAL A 53 4.13 -0.79 13.67
N MET A 54 4.26 0.16 14.60
CA MET A 54 4.63 1.53 14.26
C MET A 54 6.03 1.62 13.65
N VAL A 55 7.03 0.93 14.23
CA VAL A 55 8.41 0.94 13.73
C VAL A 55 8.51 0.29 12.35
N ALA A 56 7.85 -0.85 12.14
CA ALA A 56 7.85 -1.52 10.84
C ALA A 56 7.17 -0.67 9.77
N ALA A 57 6.01 -0.10 10.06
CA ALA A 57 5.27 0.76 9.14
C ALA A 57 6.04 2.02 8.75
N MET A 58 6.54 2.77 9.74
CA MET A 58 7.30 4.00 9.51
C MET A 58 8.60 3.72 8.75
N GLY A 59 9.30 2.65 9.11
CA GLY A 59 10.53 2.24 8.42
C GLY A 59 10.28 1.90 6.95
N TRP A 60 9.27 1.06 6.67
CA TRP A 60 8.95 0.65 5.31
C TRP A 60 8.46 1.82 4.45
N ALA A 61 7.55 2.64 4.97
CA ALA A 61 7.05 3.81 4.27
C ALA A 61 8.13 4.87 4.01
N THR A 62 9.09 5.03 4.94
CA THR A 62 10.23 5.94 4.73
C THR A 62 11.16 5.39 3.64
N ALA A 63 11.43 4.08 3.64
CA ALA A 63 12.24 3.45 2.59
C ALA A 63 11.58 3.60 1.20
N GLU A 64 10.26 3.43 1.14
CA GLU A 64 9.50 3.64 -0.10
C GLU A 64 9.49 5.11 -0.53
N LEU A 65 9.26 6.07 0.38
CA LEU A 65 9.34 7.51 0.09
C LEU A 65 10.71 7.90 -0.48
N ILE A 66 11.79 7.44 0.14
CA ILE A 66 13.17 7.73 -0.30
C ILE A 66 13.43 7.13 -1.67
N SER A 67 13.03 5.87 -1.90
CA SER A 67 13.29 5.19 -3.17
C SER A 67 12.44 5.71 -4.33
N THR A 68 11.20 6.15 -4.08
CA THR A 68 10.25 6.49 -5.15
C THR A 68 10.07 7.99 -5.39
N ARG A 69 10.18 8.83 -4.35
CA ARG A 69 9.78 10.24 -4.45
C ARG A 69 10.84 11.25 -4.05
N PHE A 70 11.82 10.86 -3.24
CA PHE A 70 12.87 11.79 -2.81
C PHE A 70 13.69 12.33 -3.99
N VAL A 71 14.09 11.46 -4.94
CA VAL A 71 14.86 11.89 -6.11
C VAL A 71 14.05 12.81 -7.04
N PRO A 72 12.80 12.46 -7.46
CA PRO A 72 11.96 13.37 -8.25
C PRO A 72 11.66 14.70 -7.56
N LEU A 73 11.41 14.71 -6.25
CA LEU A 73 11.15 15.93 -5.49
C LEU A 73 12.40 16.80 -5.36
N TRP A 74 13.56 16.19 -5.15
CA TRP A 74 14.85 16.90 -5.05
C TRP A 74 15.25 17.55 -6.37
N VAL A 75 15.16 16.81 -7.48
CA VAL A 75 15.50 17.33 -8.82
C VAL A 75 14.43 18.33 -9.28
N GLY A 76 13.15 18.09 -8.99
CA GLY A 76 12.06 19.02 -9.29
C GLY A 76 12.15 20.34 -8.53
N ALA A 77 12.58 20.31 -7.27
CA ALA A 77 12.80 21.53 -6.48
C ALA A 77 13.99 22.38 -6.99
N ARG A 78 14.87 21.81 -7.83
CA ARG A 78 16.04 22.52 -8.39
C ARG A 78 15.75 23.23 -9.72
N GLY A 79 14.64 22.97 -10.38
CA GLY A 79 14.36 23.52 -11.70
C GLY A 79 12.86 23.70 -11.97
N MET A 80 12.49 24.96 -12.16
CA MET A 80 11.23 25.46 -12.75
C MET A 80 9.98 25.35 -11.86
N GLU A 81 9.35 26.51 -11.68
CA GLU A 81 7.95 26.83 -11.35
C GLU A 81 7.11 25.76 -10.60
N PHE A 82 6.49 26.20 -9.52
CA PHE A 82 5.67 25.36 -8.64
C PHE A 82 4.51 24.67 -9.39
N ASP A 83 4.73 23.43 -9.82
CA ASP A 83 3.74 22.60 -10.50
C ASP A 83 2.88 21.82 -9.49
N TRP A 84 1.57 21.76 -9.75
CA TRP A 84 0.59 20.97 -9.02
C TRP A 84 0.95 19.49 -8.96
N LYS A 85 1.71 18.98 -9.94
CA LYS A 85 2.22 17.61 -9.96
C LYS A 85 3.02 17.26 -8.69
N TYR A 86 3.85 18.16 -8.18
CA TYR A 86 4.64 17.90 -6.98
C TYR A 86 3.77 17.86 -5.71
N ILE A 87 2.75 18.72 -5.62
CA ILE A 87 1.76 18.66 -4.54
C ILE A 87 1.03 17.33 -4.57
N GLN A 88 0.55 16.91 -5.75
CA GLN A 88 -0.14 15.64 -5.93
C GLN A 88 0.76 14.46 -5.52
N MET A 89 2.05 14.53 -5.88
CA MET A 89 3.04 13.52 -5.51
C MET A 89 3.30 13.48 -3.99
N SER A 90 3.35 14.62 -3.30
CA SER A 90 3.47 14.66 -1.83
C SER A 90 2.23 14.11 -1.13
N LEU A 91 1.03 14.47 -1.59
CA LEU A 91 -0.22 13.97 -1.04
C LEU A 91 -0.37 12.46 -1.22
N ASP A 92 -0.06 11.93 -2.41
CA ASP A 92 -0.09 10.50 -2.69
C ASP A 92 0.92 9.73 -1.81
N SER A 93 2.07 10.34 -1.46
CA SER A 93 3.01 9.73 -0.52
C SER A 93 2.45 9.57 0.89
N ASN A 94 1.69 10.57 1.36
CA ASN A 94 1.07 10.51 2.69
C ASN A 94 -0.06 9.48 2.73
N ILE A 95 -0.82 9.35 1.62
CA ILE A 95 -1.83 8.29 1.48
C ILE A 95 -1.13 6.92 1.56
N THR A 96 -0.01 6.74 0.86
CA THR A 96 0.74 5.48 0.90
C THR A 96 1.36 5.20 2.28
N LEU A 97 1.82 6.22 3.01
CA LEU A 97 2.25 6.07 4.41
C LEU A 97 1.11 5.50 5.27
N ALA A 98 -0.08 6.08 5.21
CA ALA A 98 -1.24 5.60 5.95
C ALA A 98 -1.62 4.16 5.57
N HIS A 99 -1.46 3.82 4.29
CA HIS A 99 -1.64 2.45 3.79
C HIS A 99 -0.67 1.45 4.47
N TYR A 100 0.64 1.76 4.53
CA TYR A 100 1.60 0.87 5.20
C TYR A 100 1.36 0.74 6.69
N VAL A 101 0.91 1.80 7.36
CA VAL A 101 0.50 1.71 8.78
C VAL A 101 -0.66 0.73 8.94
N ALA A 102 -1.68 0.82 8.08
CA ALA A 102 -2.81 -0.09 8.11
C ALA A 102 -2.41 -1.53 7.77
N ALA A 103 -1.57 -1.73 6.75
CA ALA A 103 -1.08 -3.04 6.32
C ALA A 103 -0.22 -3.71 7.39
N ALA A 104 0.69 -2.96 8.02
CA ALA A 104 1.49 -3.43 9.14
C ALA A 104 0.61 -3.88 10.32
N ALA A 105 -0.41 -3.11 10.68
CA ALA A 105 -1.35 -3.49 11.73
C ALA A 105 -2.09 -4.79 11.39
N LEU A 106 -2.54 -4.95 10.14
CA LEU A 106 -3.21 -6.17 9.66
C LEU A 106 -2.27 -7.39 9.69
N VAL A 107 -1.03 -7.25 9.21
CA VAL A 107 -0.01 -8.31 9.23
C VAL A 107 0.28 -8.75 10.66
N TRP A 108 0.42 -7.79 11.57
CA TRP A 108 0.66 -8.09 12.98
C TRP A 108 -0.51 -8.85 13.60
N MET A 109 -1.75 -8.39 13.39
CA MET A 109 -2.95 -9.08 13.86
C MET A 109 -3.08 -10.49 13.29
N TRP A 110 -2.77 -10.66 11.99
CA TRP A 110 -2.79 -11.96 11.32
C TRP A 110 -1.73 -12.94 11.86
N SER A 111 -0.56 -12.44 12.24
CA SER A 111 0.52 -13.25 12.83
C SER A 111 0.27 -13.69 14.28
N ARG A 112 -0.78 -13.16 14.92
CA ARG A 112 -1.05 -13.38 16.34
C ARG A 112 -1.86 -14.68 16.53
N TYR A 113 -1.36 -15.56 17.41
CA TYR A 113 -2.03 -16.84 17.69
C TYR A 113 -3.35 -16.71 18.47
N ASP A 114 -3.54 -15.61 19.20
CA ASP A 114 -4.72 -15.36 20.06
C ASP A 114 -5.92 -14.75 19.31
N LEU A 115 -5.88 -14.67 17.98
CA LEU A 115 -6.99 -14.08 17.22
C LEU A 115 -8.19 -15.05 17.21
N PRO A 116 -9.41 -14.61 17.60
CA PRO A 116 -10.58 -15.47 17.56
C PRO A 116 -10.85 -15.91 16.13
N ARG A 117 -11.18 -17.19 15.95
CA ARG A 117 -11.33 -17.83 14.63
C ARG A 117 -12.30 -17.09 13.71
N GLY A 118 -13.32 -16.42 14.25
CA GLY A 118 -14.26 -15.60 13.47
C GLY A 118 -13.68 -14.29 12.89
N LEU A 119 -12.64 -13.71 13.50
CA LEU A 119 -11.98 -12.49 12.99
C LEU A 119 -10.88 -12.81 11.97
N THR A 120 -10.33 -14.03 11.99
CA THR A 120 -9.30 -14.45 11.03
C THR A 120 -9.69 -14.24 9.55
N PRO A 121 -10.90 -14.62 9.05
CA PRO A 121 -11.28 -14.38 7.67
C PRO A 121 -11.41 -12.89 7.34
N ILE A 122 -11.86 -12.08 8.30
CA ILE A 122 -12.03 -10.63 8.12
C ILE A 122 -10.67 -9.96 7.97
N VAL A 123 -9.71 -10.30 8.83
CA VAL A 123 -8.34 -9.77 8.73
C VAL A 123 -7.69 -10.21 7.43
N SER A 124 -7.84 -11.47 7.01
CA SER A 124 -7.30 -11.93 5.73
C SER A 124 -7.94 -11.22 4.52
N ALA A 125 -9.24 -10.94 4.57
CA ALA A 125 -9.93 -10.22 3.50
C ALA A 125 -9.44 -8.76 3.40
N LEU A 126 -9.28 -8.07 4.54
CA LEU A 126 -8.74 -6.71 4.56
C LEU A 126 -7.28 -6.67 4.11
N LEU A 127 -6.49 -7.69 4.44
CA LEU A 127 -5.10 -7.82 4.02
C LEU A 127 -5.00 -8.08 2.51
N ALA A 128 -5.89 -8.91 1.95
CA ALA A 128 -6.04 -9.06 0.50
C ALA A 128 -6.42 -7.74 -0.18
N LEU A 129 -7.38 -6.99 0.35
CA LEU A 129 -7.73 -5.66 -0.15
C LEU A 129 -6.53 -4.70 -0.08
N ALA A 130 -5.74 -4.76 0.99
CA ALA A 130 -4.54 -3.94 1.10
C ALA A 130 -3.52 -4.25 -0.02
N ILE A 131 -3.22 -5.53 -0.29
CA ILE A 131 -2.28 -5.94 -1.35
C ILE A 131 -2.77 -5.49 -2.73
N TYR A 132 -4.03 -5.80 -3.05
CA TYR A 132 -4.58 -5.54 -4.39
C TYR A 132 -5.05 -4.09 -4.58
N ARG A 133 -4.70 -3.17 -3.65
CA ARG A 133 -5.03 -1.75 -3.74
C ARG A 133 -4.65 -1.14 -5.09
N ASN A 134 -3.41 -1.34 -5.51
CA ASN A 134 -2.88 -0.70 -6.72
C ASN A 134 -3.66 -1.16 -7.96
N PHE A 135 -3.88 -2.47 -8.09
CA PHE A 135 -4.71 -3.06 -9.13
C PHE A 135 -6.15 -2.52 -9.14
N LEU A 136 -6.81 -2.48 -7.98
CA LEU A 136 -8.19 -2.00 -7.87
C LEU A 136 -8.31 -0.52 -8.22
N VAL A 137 -7.35 0.30 -7.81
CA VAL A 137 -7.30 1.73 -8.14
C VAL A 137 -7.05 1.93 -9.63
N GLU A 138 -6.14 1.16 -10.24
CA GLU A 138 -5.86 1.26 -11.67
C GLU A 138 -7.05 0.81 -12.53
N LEU A 139 -7.77 -0.23 -12.11
CA LEU A 139 -9.05 -0.61 -12.72
C LEU A 139 -10.09 0.52 -12.59
N LEU A 140 -10.15 1.12 -11.40
CA LEU A 140 -10.76 2.42 -11.07
C LEU A 140 -10.58 3.49 -12.14
N VAL A 141 -9.30 3.83 -12.32
CA VAL A 141 -8.83 4.93 -13.14
C VAL A 141 -9.05 4.62 -14.62
N TRP A 142 -8.82 3.39 -15.05
CA TRP A 142 -9.09 2.98 -16.42
C TRP A 142 -10.57 3.10 -16.78
N ALA A 143 -11.48 2.68 -15.88
CA ALA A 143 -12.92 2.72 -16.13
C ALA A 143 -13.51 4.15 -16.17
N THR A 144 -12.92 5.09 -15.42
CA THR A 144 -13.50 6.43 -15.21
C THR A 144 -12.71 7.57 -15.86
N ALA A 145 -11.51 7.29 -16.38
CA ALA A 145 -10.55 8.27 -16.91
C ALA A 145 -10.46 9.58 -16.06
N PRO A 146 -10.26 9.48 -14.73
CA PRO A 146 -10.35 10.61 -13.82
C PRO A 146 -9.17 11.57 -13.99
N SER A 147 -9.39 12.85 -13.66
CA SER A 147 -8.31 13.82 -13.50
C SER A 147 -7.40 13.46 -12.32
N GLY A 148 -6.15 13.93 -12.31
CA GLY A 148 -5.17 13.57 -11.27
C GLY A 148 -5.64 13.82 -9.83
N TRP A 149 -6.44 14.87 -9.62
CA TRP A 149 -7.07 15.17 -8.32
C TRP A 149 -8.14 14.15 -7.91
N MET A 150 -8.92 13.67 -8.87
CA MET A 150 -9.92 12.65 -8.62
C MET A 150 -9.27 11.28 -8.39
N THR A 151 -8.16 10.96 -9.06
CA THR A 151 -7.34 9.78 -8.74
C THR A 151 -6.85 9.80 -7.30
N LEU A 152 -6.36 10.95 -6.82
CA LEU A 152 -5.95 11.13 -5.42
C LEU A 152 -7.12 10.93 -4.46
N ALA A 153 -8.28 11.50 -4.77
CA ALA A 153 -9.47 11.34 -3.94
C ALA A 153 -9.90 9.87 -3.83
N ILE A 154 -9.90 9.13 -4.95
CA ILE A 154 -10.21 7.70 -4.98
C ILE A 154 -9.21 6.90 -4.14
N LYS A 155 -7.91 7.14 -4.33
CA LYS A 155 -6.84 6.51 -3.53
C LYS A 155 -7.00 6.79 -2.04
N SER A 156 -7.30 8.04 -1.69
CA SER A 156 -7.51 8.48 -0.31
C SER A 156 -8.73 7.81 0.31
N ALA A 157 -9.88 7.79 -0.38
CA ALA A 157 -11.10 7.15 0.10
C ALA A 157 -10.92 5.64 0.30
N TYR A 158 -10.29 4.96 -0.68
CA TYR A 158 -9.98 3.55 -0.57
C TYR A 158 -9.07 3.26 0.62
N THR A 159 -7.94 3.97 0.71
CA THR A 159 -6.97 3.77 1.79
C THR A 159 -7.55 4.11 3.15
N GLY A 160 -8.34 5.19 3.23
CA GLY A 160 -9.02 5.62 4.45
C GLY A 160 -10.03 4.59 4.94
N SER A 161 -10.83 3.99 4.05
CA SER A 161 -11.79 2.95 4.44
C SER A 161 -11.10 1.69 5.00
N VAL A 162 -10.03 1.23 4.34
CA VAL A 162 -9.22 0.08 4.83
C VAL A 162 -8.50 0.42 6.14
N ALA A 163 -7.95 1.63 6.27
CA ALA A 163 -7.26 2.08 7.47
C ALA A 163 -8.20 2.21 8.67
N LEU A 164 -9.40 2.76 8.49
CA LEU A 164 -10.42 2.85 9.54
C LEU A 164 -10.91 1.46 9.97
N ALA A 165 -11.13 0.55 9.02
CA ALA A 165 -11.49 -0.83 9.32
C ALA A 165 -10.38 -1.54 10.11
N SER A 166 -9.12 -1.43 9.66
CA SER A 166 -7.94 -1.95 10.36
C SER A 166 -7.82 -1.39 11.78
N LEU A 167 -7.97 -0.08 11.96
CA LEU A 167 -7.90 0.58 13.26
C LEU A 167 -8.99 0.07 14.21
N SER A 168 -10.23 -0.05 13.72
CA SER A 168 -11.34 -0.55 14.53
C SER A 168 -11.10 -1.99 15.03
N LEU A 169 -10.49 -2.84 14.20
CA LEU A 169 -10.10 -4.20 14.58
C LEU A 169 -8.93 -4.20 15.54
N PHE A 170 -7.93 -3.36 15.29
CA PHE A 170 -6.76 -3.23 16.14
C PHE A 170 -7.16 -2.83 17.56
N VAL A 171 -8.05 -1.85 17.71
CA VAL A 171 -8.59 -1.42 19.01
C VAL A 171 -9.36 -2.55 19.71
N ARG A 172 -10.20 -3.29 18.97
CA ARG A 172 -10.95 -4.44 19.52
C ARG A 172 -10.01 -5.55 20.01
N VAL A 173 -8.96 -5.83 19.25
CA VAL A 173 -7.97 -6.87 19.59
C VAL A 173 -7.03 -6.41 20.71
N ALA A 174 -6.74 -5.11 20.81
CA ALA A 174 -5.93 -4.55 21.88
C ALA A 174 -6.68 -4.53 23.22
N HIS A 175 -7.98 -4.22 23.23
CA HIS A 175 -8.80 -4.22 24.45
C HIS A 175 -9.27 -5.62 24.91
N ALA A 176 -9.22 -6.61 24.02
CA ALA A 176 -9.58 -7.99 24.37
C ALA A 176 -8.42 -8.78 25.02
N ALA A 177 -7.21 -8.23 25.06
CA ALA A 177 -6.01 -8.81 25.67
C ALA A 177 -5.74 -8.22 27.06
#